data_AF-A0A7C1HK97-F1
#
_entry.id   AF-A0A7C1HK97-F1
#
_cell.length_a   1.000
_cell.length_b   1.000
_cell.length_c   1.000
_cell.angle_alpha   90.00
_cell.angle_beta   90.00
_cell.angle_gamma   90.00
#
_symmetry.space_group_name_H-M   'P 1'
#
loop_
_entity.id
_entity.type
_entity.pdbx_description
1 polymer ?
#
loop_
_entity_poly.entity_id
_entity_poly.type
_entity_poly.pdbx_seq_one_letter_code
_entity_poly.pdbx_strand_id
1 'polypeptide(L)'
;PVFVWAFFFGLILASIYFVGKTVSKWRHSTFGVFAAGTAAAVLISLMSPGSENANPVYVFVCGVISICSMILPGISGSFVLILMGNYELIAIKAVSGLDISILAPFGAGCAVGLLAFAHVISWIMKKYKDLTIAALTGFITGSLLLIWPWKTAVYKLDSLGAVLSRKGKEVVAGYNWHLPELNVDTLIAVLLMAAGLIIVVAIEKTAVER
;
A
#
# COMPACT_ATOMS: atom_id res chain seq x y z
N PRO A 1 -15.28 5.42 -2.79
CA PRO A 1 -16.09 6.00 -3.89
C PRO A 1 -15.54 5.53 -5.25
N VAL A 2 -16.39 5.02 -6.14
CA VAL A 2 -15.97 4.37 -7.40
C VAL A 2 -15.11 5.29 -8.28
N PHE A 3 -15.48 6.56 -8.42
CA PHE A 3 -14.75 7.53 -9.24
C PHE A 3 -13.33 7.80 -8.78
N VAL A 4 -13.12 7.93 -7.47
CA VAL A 4 -11.78 8.14 -6.89
C VAL A 4 -10.91 6.90 -7.12
N TRP A 5 -11.44 5.72 -6.83
CA TRP A 5 -10.74 4.47 -7.09
C TRP A 5 -10.39 4.29 -8.56
N ALA A 6 -11.30 4.62 -9.48
CA ALA A 6 -11.07 4.55 -10.93
C ALA A 6 -9.95 5.48 -11.40
N PHE A 7 -9.94 6.73 -10.93
CA PHE A 7 -8.87 7.67 -11.24
C PHE A 7 -7.50 7.17 -10.74
N PHE A 8 -7.40 6.74 -9.48
CA PHE A 8 -6.15 6.19 -8.92
C PHE A 8 -5.72 4.89 -9.59
N PHE A 9 -6.67 4.03 -9.98
CA PHE A 9 -6.38 2.81 -10.73
C PHE A 9 -5.66 3.15 -12.05
N GLY A 10 -6.12 4.18 -12.77
CA GLY A 10 -5.47 4.69 -13.97
C GLY A 10 -4.04 5.19 -13.75
N LEU A 11 -3.82 5.95 -12.67
CA LEU A 11 -2.48 6.43 -12.28
C LEU A 11 -1.51 5.27 -12.02
N ILE A 12 -1.98 4.25 -11.29
CA ILE A 12 -1.15 3.10 -10.91
C ILE A 12 -0.87 2.20 -12.10
N LEU A 13 -1.84 2.00 -13.00
CA LEU A 13 -1.62 1.30 -14.27
C LEU A 13 -0.49 1.91 -15.08
N ALA A 14 -0.48 3.24 -15.21
CA ALA A 14 0.60 3.94 -15.89
C ALA A 14 1.94 3.73 -15.16
N SER A 15 1.96 3.81 -13.83
CA SER A 15 3.15 3.55 -13.01
C SER A 15 3.71 2.13 -13.23
N ILE A 16 2.86 1.10 -13.30
CA ILE A 16 3.29 -0.28 -13.57
C ILE A 16 3.99 -0.37 -14.92
N TYR A 17 3.44 0.26 -15.95
CA TYR A 17 4.05 0.29 -17.27
C TYR A 17 5.41 1.00 -17.27
N PHE A 18 5.49 2.23 -16.75
CA PHE A 18 6.73 3.02 -16.79
C PHE A 18 7.82 2.45 -15.88
N VAL A 19 7.48 2.02 -14.66
CA VAL A 19 8.43 1.38 -13.75
C VAL A 19 8.86 0.02 -14.32
N GLY A 20 7.93 -0.79 -14.81
CA GLY A 20 8.26 -2.08 -15.43
C GLY A 20 9.16 -1.96 -16.67
N LYS A 21 9.02 -0.87 -17.43
CA LYS A 21 9.89 -0.55 -18.58
C LYS A 21 11.33 -0.23 -18.17
N THR A 22 11.60 0.13 -16.92
CA THR A 22 12.98 0.37 -16.43
C THR A 22 13.77 -0.92 -16.16
N VAL A 23 13.12 -2.10 -16.18
CA VAL A 23 13.80 -3.41 -16.14
C VAL A 23 14.52 -3.64 -17.47
N SER A 24 15.85 -3.80 -17.44
CA SER A 24 16.62 -3.94 -18.69
C SER A 24 16.34 -5.25 -19.41
N LYS A 25 16.28 -6.38 -18.69
CA LYS A 25 16.01 -7.70 -19.28
C LYS A 25 15.05 -8.53 -18.44
N TRP A 26 13.94 -8.92 -19.05
CA TRP A 26 13.02 -9.89 -18.46
C TRP A 26 13.56 -11.31 -18.65
N ARG A 27 14.15 -11.87 -17.58
CA ARG A 27 14.61 -13.26 -17.49
C ARG A 27 13.72 -14.04 -16.52
N HIS A 28 13.86 -15.35 -16.48
CA HIS A 28 13.12 -16.18 -15.52
C HIS A 28 13.27 -15.70 -14.07
N SER A 29 14.46 -15.24 -13.67
CA SER A 29 14.69 -14.69 -12.33
C SER A 29 13.92 -13.38 -12.07
N THR A 30 13.86 -12.45 -13.02
CA THR A 30 13.12 -11.18 -12.84
C THR A 30 11.62 -11.41 -12.85
N PHE A 31 11.13 -12.34 -13.69
CA PHE A 31 9.73 -12.74 -13.68
C PHE A 31 9.35 -13.43 -12.37
N GLY A 32 10.21 -14.31 -11.84
CA GLY A 32 10.01 -14.94 -10.53
C GLY A 32 9.91 -13.92 -9.40
N VAL A 33 10.78 -12.90 -9.40
CA VAL A 33 10.75 -11.83 -8.39
C VAL A 33 9.53 -10.91 -8.56
N PHE A 34 9.13 -10.60 -9.79
CA PHE A 34 7.88 -9.88 -10.07
C PHE A 34 6.67 -10.62 -9.50
N ALA A 35 6.53 -11.92 -9.81
CA ALA A 35 5.44 -12.74 -9.31
C ALA A 35 5.45 -12.84 -7.77
N ALA A 36 6.63 -12.99 -7.16
CA ALA A 36 6.78 -12.99 -5.71
C ALA A 36 6.36 -11.65 -5.09
N GLY A 37 6.72 -10.51 -5.70
CA GLY A 37 6.29 -9.19 -5.27
C GLY A 37 4.78 -9.00 -5.34
N THR A 38 4.14 -9.44 -6.43
CA THR A 38 2.68 -9.43 -6.58
C THR A 38 2.00 -10.30 -5.54
N ALA A 39 2.49 -11.53 -5.35
CA ALA A 39 1.96 -12.44 -4.34
C ALA A 39 2.09 -11.86 -2.93
N ALA A 40 3.24 -11.27 -2.59
CA ALA A 40 3.46 -10.63 -1.30
C ALA A 40 2.47 -9.49 -1.04
N ALA A 41 2.25 -8.59 -2.02
CA ALA A 41 1.28 -7.50 -1.89
C ALA A 41 -0.16 -8.03 -1.66
N VAL A 42 -0.57 -9.06 -2.39
CA VAL A 42 -1.88 -9.69 -2.23
C VAL A 42 -1.99 -10.36 -0.86
N LEU A 43 -1.00 -11.13 -0.44
CA LEU A 43 -1.00 -11.81 0.86
C LEU A 43 -1.09 -10.81 2.01
N ILE A 44 -0.30 -9.72 1.97
CA ILE A 44 -0.36 -8.65 2.96
C ILE A 44 -1.75 -7.99 3.00
N SER A 45 -2.39 -7.84 1.83
CA SER A 45 -3.74 -7.28 1.72
C SER A 45 -4.82 -8.16 2.35
N LEU A 46 -4.57 -9.47 2.46
CA LEU A 46 -5.48 -10.45 3.05
C LEU A 46 -5.19 -10.71 4.54
N MET A 47 -4.10 -10.18 5.08
CA MET A 47 -3.76 -10.34 6.50
C MET A 47 -4.76 -9.60 7.38
N SER A 48 -5.24 -10.29 8.42
CA SER A 48 -6.04 -9.66 9.47
C SER A 48 -5.15 -8.82 10.39
N PRO A 49 -5.60 -7.62 10.80
CA PRO A 49 -4.89 -6.82 11.79
C PRO A 49 -4.58 -7.58 13.08
N GLY A 50 -3.36 -7.43 13.58
CA GLY A 50 -2.93 -7.93 14.88
C GLY A 50 -3.60 -7.21 16.05
N SER A 51 -3.34 -7.69 17.26
CA SER A 51 -3.79 -7.05 18.50
C SER A 51 -2.84 -5.92 18.92
N GLU A 52 -3.40 -4.92 19.60
CA GLU A 52 -2.62 -3.84 20.23
C GLU A 52 -1.58 -4.43 21.20
N ASN A 53 -0.35 -3.90 21.17
CA ASN A 53 0.73 -4.33 22.05
C ASN A 53 1.64 -3.14 22.40
N ALA A 54 1.66 -2.77 23.67
CA ALA A 54 2.40 -1.64 24.20
C ALA A 54 3.85 -1.94 24.60
N ASN A 55 4.34 -3.17 24.36
CA ASN A 55 5.73 -3.51 24.66
C ASN A 55 6.70 -2.57 23.90
N PRO A 56 7.62 -1.86 24.58
CA PRO A 56 8.51 -0.88 23.93
C PRO A 56 9.36 -1.46 22.79
N VAL A 57 9.77 -2.73 22.88
CA VAL A 57 10.51 -3.41 21.81
C VAL A 57 9.62 -3.63 20.59
N TYR A 58 8.37 -4.04 20.82
CA TYR A 58 7.40 -4.20 19.74
C TYR A 58 7.08 -2.86 19.07
N VAL A 59 6.87 -1.81 19.86
CA VAL A 59 6.64 -0.44 19.38
C VAL A 59 7.85 0.09 18.59
N PHE A 60 9.07 -0.20 19.03
CA PHE A 60 10.29 0.10 18.28
C PHE A 60 10.31 -0.60 16.92
N VAL A 61 10.00 -1.90 16.88
CA VAL A 61 9.90 -2.67 15.62
C VAL A 61 8.80 -2.13 14.72
N CYS A 62 7.64 -1.73 15.26
CA CYS A 62 6.59 -1.04 14.51
C CYS A 62 7.12 0.23 13.84
N GLY A 63 7.96 1.01 14.54
CA GLY A 63 8.63 2.20 13.98
C GLY A 63 9.53 1.85 12.80
N VAL A 64 10.40 0.86 12.98
CA VAL A 64 11.32 0.39 11.92
C VAL A 64 10.53 -0.06 10.67
N ILE A 65 9.56 -0.96 10.84
CA ILE A 65 8.84 -1.53 9.69
C ILE A 65 7.93 -0.49 9.03
N SER A 66 7.26 0.37 9.81
CA SER A 66 6.39 1.43 9.28
C SER A 66 7.17 2.42 8.41
N ILE A 67 8.34 2.89 8.86
CA ILE A 67 9.11 3.86 8.08
C ILE A 67 9.73 3.23 6.82
N CYS A 68 10.21 1.98 6.90
CA CYS A 68 10.70 1.25 5.72
C CYS A 68 9.59 1.10 4.68
N SER A 69 8.37 0.83 5.14
CA SER A 69 7.19 0.69 4.29
C SER A 69 6.81 1.99 3.58
N MET A 70 6.99 3.15 4.22
CA MET A 70 6.72 4.45 3.58
C MET A 70 7.72 4.81 2.48
N ILE A 71 8.91 4.21 2.49
CA ILE A 71 9.94 4.42 1.45
C ILE A 71 9.66 3.51 0.25
N LEU A 72 9.06 2.33 0.47
CA LEU A 72 8.73 1.39 -0.59
C LEU A 72 7.46 1.86 -1.35
N PRO A 73 7.50 1.99 -2.68
CA PRO A 73 6.32 2.38 -3.45
C PRO A 73 5.21 1.35 -3.32
N GLY A 74 4.00 1.81 -3.00
CA GLY A 74 2.80 0.98 -2.92
C GLY A 74 2.43 0.49 -1.51
N ILE A 75 3.23 0.75 -0.47
CA ILE A 75 2.88 0.45 0.92
C ILE A 75 2.73 1.75 1.73
N SER A 76 1.64 1.88 2.48
CA SER A 76 1.47 2.97 3.45
C SER A 76 1.94 2.53 4.84
N GLY A 77 2.79 3.33 5.50
CA GLY A 77 3.22 3.06 6.88
C GLY A 77 2.05 2.95 7.86
N SER A 78 1.03 3.80 7.70
CA SER A 78 -0.20 3.74 8.50
C SER A 78 -0.96 2.43 8.31
N PHE A 79 -1.00 1.90 7.07
CA PHE A 79 -1.62 0.60 6.81
C PHE A 79 -0.85 -0.53 7.49
N VAL A 80 0.48 -0.49 7.44
CA VAL A 80 1.32 -1.47 8.15
C VAL A 80 1.13 -1.39 9.66
N LEU A 81 1.00 -0.20 10.24
CA LEU A 81 0.69 -0.06 11.66
C LEU A 81 -0.69 -0.61 12.03
N ILE A 82 -1.67 -0.52 11.12
CA ILE A 82 -2.98 -1.16 11.30
C ILE A 82 -2.80 -2.68 11.28
N LEU A 83 -2.07 -3.23 10.31
CA LEU A 83 -1.79 -4.67 10.24
C LEU A 83 -1.04 -5.17 11.48
N MET A 84 -0.13 -4.38 12.03
CA MET A 84 0.58 -4.68 13.28
C MET A 84 -0.26 -4.42 14.56
N GLY A 85 -1.50 -3.95 14.44
CA GLY A 85 -2.41 -3.73 15.56
C GLY A 85 -2.16 -2.47 16.39
N ASN A 86 -1.14 -1.68 16.05
CA ASN A 86 -0.65 -0.57 16.89
C ASN A 86 -0.97 0.83 16.36
N TYR A 87 -1.73 0.94 15.27
CA TYR A 87 -2.15 2.24 14.74
C TYR A 87 -2.92 3.07 15.78
N GLU A 88 -3.87 2.48 16.50
CA GLU A 88 -4.65 3.22 17.50
C GLU A 88 -3.80 3.62 18.70
N LEU A 89 -2.95 2.72 19.19
CA LEU A 89 -2.02 3.01 20.28
C LEU A 89 -1.09 4.17 19.93
N ILE A 90 -0.44 4.11 18.77
CA ILE A 90 0.61 5.07 18.40
C ILE A 90 -0.01 6.35 17.84
N ALA A 91 -0.78 6.24 16.76
CA ALA A 91 -1.23 7.40 15.99
C ALA A 91 -2.38 8.18 16.67
N ILE A 92 -3.18 7.52 17.52
CA ILE A 92 -4.33 8.15 18.17
C ILE A 92 -4.04 8.41 19.65
N LYS A 93 -3.80 7.36 20.44
CA LYS A 93 -3.66 7.47 21.91
C LYS A 93 -2.36 8.20 22.29
N ALA A 94 -1.22 7.70 21.81
CA ALA A 94 0.09 8.23 22.22
C ALA A 94 0.34 9.64 21.68
N VAL A 95 -0.05 9.95 20.44
CA VAL A 95 0.06 11.32 19.90
C VAL A 95 -0.85 12.28 20.64
N SER A 96 -2.13 11.93 20.88
CA SER A 96 -3.07 12.81 21.57
C SER A 96 -2.70 13.05 23.04
N GLY A 97 -2.14 12.05 23.70
CA GLY A 97 -1.71 12.14 25.10
C GLY A 97 -0.25 12.55 25.28
N LEU A 98 0.49 12.77 24.19
CA LEU A 98 1.95 12.96 24.18
C LEU A 98 2.68 11.92 25.03
N ASP A 99 2.29 10.64 24.89
CA ASP A 99 2.87 9.55 25.65
C ASP A 99 4.29 9.22 25.15
N ILE A 100 5.27 9.86 25.78
CA ILE A 100 6.68 9.71 25.45
C ILE A 100 7.17 8.26 25.64
N SER A 101 6.54 7.48 26.52
CA SER A 101 6.93 6.08 26.76
C SER A 101 6.69 5.19 25.52
N ILE A 102 5.74 5.58 24.67
CA ILE A 102 5.43 4.92 23.39
C ILE A 102 6.07 5.66 22.22
N LEU A 103 6.02 7.00 22.21
CA LEU A 103 6.54 7.81 21.11
C LEU A 103 8.06 7.74 21.00
N ALA A 104 8.79 7.66 22.11
CA ALA A 104 10.26 7.57 22.09
C ALA A 104 10.76 6.27 21.44
N PRO A 105 10.34 5.05 21.84
CA PRO A 105 10.76 3.83 21.18
C PRO A 105 10.30 3.78 19.72
N PHE A 106 9.08 4.26 19.42
CA PHE A 106 8.60 4.33 18.03
C PHE A 106 9.49 5.25 17.17
N GLY A 107 9.77 6.46 17.66
CA GLY A 107 10.60 7.45 16.96
C GLY A 107 12.04 6.96 16.78
N ALA A 108 12.61 6.30 17.78
CA ALA A 108 13.92 5.66 17.66
C ALA A 108 13.91 4.55 16.60
N GLY A 109 12.85 3.74 16.55
CA GLY A 109 12.64 2.73 15.51
C GLY A 109 12.57 3.36 14.12
N CYS A 110 11.84 4.46 13.97
CA CYS A 110 11.77 5.21 12.71
C CYS A 110 13.15 5.74 12.28
N ALA A 111 13.93 6.30 13.20
CA ALA A 111 15.26 6.81 12.87
C ALA A 111 16.20 5.68 12.41
N VAL A 112 16.25 4.58 13.17
CA VAL A 112 17.07 3.41 12.81
C VAL A 112 16.61 2.78 11.50
N GLY A 113 15.30 2.60 11.32
CA GLY A 113 14.73 2.00 10.12
C GLY A 113 15.00 2.83 8.87
N LEU A 114 14.85 4.16 8.94
CA LEU A 114 15.14 5.05 7.83
C LEU A 114 16.61 4.97 7.40
N LEU A 115 17.53 5.05 8.37
CA LEU A 115 18.97 5.01 8.10
C LEU A 115 19.39 3.64 7.56
N ALA A 116 18.98 2.55 8.20
CA ALA A 116 19.33 1.20 7.77
C ALA A 116 18.76 0.89 6.37
N PHE A 117 17.48 1.20 6.15
CA PHE A 117 16.81 0.88 4.89
C PHE A 117 17.36 1.69 3.72
N ALA A 118 17.65 2.98 3.91
CA ALA A 118 18.26 3.80 2.87
C ALA A 118 19.60 3.21 2.39
N HIS A 119 20.44 2.71 3.31
CA HIS A 119 21.69 2.06 2.98
C HIS A 119 21.48 0.71 2.27
N VAL A 120 20.56 -0.12 2.78
CA VAL A 120 20.24 -1.42 2.19
C VAL A 120 19.71 -1.26 0.78
N ILE A 121 18.71 -0.39 0.55
CA ILE A 121 18.15 -0.16 -0.79
C ILE A 121 19.21 0.42 -1.72
N SER A 122 20.02 1.38 -1.28
CA SER A 122 21.12 1.91 -2.10
C SER A 122 22.10 0.82 -2.53
N TRP A 123 22.43 -0.12 -1.63
CA TRP A 123 23.29 -1.26 -1.94
C TRP A 123 22.63 -2.25 -2.92
N ILE A 124 21.37 -2.63 -2.67
CA ILE A 124 20.65 -3.57 -3.55
C ILE A 124 20.46 -2.97 -4.94
N MET A 125 20.08 -1.69 -5.04
CA MET A 125 19.87 -1.00 -6.32
C MET A 125 21.16 -0.92 -7.16
N LYS A 126 22.34 -0.88 -6.54
CA LYS A 126 23.63 -0.91 -7.25
C LYS A 126 23.96 -2.28 -7.82
N LYS A 127 23.61 -3.36 -7.11
CA LYS A 127 24.01 -4.73 -7.47
C LYS A 127 22.94 -5.54 -8.22
N TYR A 128 21.66 -5.29 -7.91
CA TYR A 128 20.50 -6.07 -8.35
C TYR A 128 19.37 -5.17 -8.84
N LYS A 129 19.70 -4.13 -9.63
CA LYS A 129 18.76 -3.13 -10.15
C LYS A 129 17.51 -3.75 -10.79
N ASP A 130 17.69 -4.63 -11.78
CA ASP A 130 16.59 -5.25 -12.52
C ASP A 130 15.67 -6.09 -11.63
N LEU A 131 16.24 -6.86 -10.69
CA LEU A 131 15.46 -7.67 -9.75
C LEU A 131 14.66 -6.78 -8.79
N THR A 132 15.27 -5.68 -8.33
CA THR A 132 14.61 -4.74 -7.41
C THR A 132 13.45 -4.05 -8.10
N ILE A 133 13.67 -3.51 -9.30
CA ILE A 133 12.62 -2.86 -10.09
C ILE A 133 11.51 -3.87 -10.39
N ALA A 134 11.83 -5.10 -10.79
CA ALA A 134 10.83 -6.15 -11.01
C ALA A 134 10.01 -6.45 -9.74
N ALA A 135 10.65 -6.51 -8.56
CA ALA A 135 9.95 -6.68 -7.28
C ALA A 135 8.98 -5.52 -7.00
N LEU A 136 9.42 -4.29 -7.21
CA LEU A 136 8.60 -3.09 -7.04
C LEU A 136 7.42 -3.07 -8.01
N THR A 137 7.66 -3.33 -9.30
CA THR A 137 6.60 -3.43 -10.31
C THR A 137 5.60 -4.52 -9.94
N GLY A 138 6.08 -5.68 -9.48
CA GLY A 138 5.24 -6.77 -8.99
C GLY A 138 4.38 -6.34 -7.80
N PHE A 139 4.98 -5.66 -6.83
CA PHE A 139 4.30 -5.15 -5.64
C PHE A 139 3.20 -4.14 -6.01
N ILE A 140 3.52 -3.16 -6.86
CA ILE A 140 2.54 -2.17 -7.37
C ILE A 140 1.43 -2.88 -8.16
N THR A 141 1.75 -3.92 -8.92
CA THR A 141 0.75 -4.73 -9.64
C THR A 141 -0.20 -5.42 -8.66
N GLY A 142 0.30 -5.98 -7.56
CA GLY A 142 -0.54 -6.61 -6.54
C GLY A 142 -1.47 -5.63 -5.83
N SER A 143 -1.07 -4.37 -5.65
CA SER A 143 -1.92 -3.35 -5.03
C SER A 143 -3.08 -2.88 -5.92
N LEU A 144 -3.07 -3.15 -7.23
CA LEU A 144 -4.22 -2.89 -8.12
C LEU A 144 -5.48 -3.60 -7.63
N LEU A 145 -5.36 -4.79 -7.05
CA LEU A 145 -6.50 -5.54 -6.51
C LEU A 145 -7.20 -4.74 -5.40
N LEU A 146 -6.44 -4.06 -4.55
CA LEU A 146 -6.99 -3.20 -3.51
C LEU A 146 -7.67 -1.96 -4.09
N ILE A 147 -7.22 -1.46 -5.22
CA ILE A 147 -7.65 -0.17 -5.80
C ILE A 147 -8.72 -0.37 -6.88
N TRP A 148 -9.12 -1.62 -7.13
CA TRP A 148 -10.19 -1.96 -8.05
C TRP A 148 -11.46 -1.12 -7.78
N PRO A 149 -12.00 -0.39 -8.79
CA PRO A 149 -13.07 0.58 -8.55
C PRO A 149 -14.40 -0.04 -8.15
N TRP A 150 -14.71 -1.21 -8.71
CA TRP A 150 -15.98 -1.90 -8.55
C TRP A 150 -15.89 -2.93 -7.45
N LYS A 151 -15.99 -2.44 -6.21
CA LYS A 151 -15.98 -3.26 -5.00
C LYS A 151 -17.01 -2.75 -3.99
N THR A 152 -17.72 -3.67 -3.35
CA THR A 152 -18.64 -3.34 -2.25
C THR A 152 -17.99 -3.67 -0.92
N ALA A 153 -18.09 -2.76 0.05
CA ALA A 153 -17.58 -3.02 1.39
C ALA A 153 -18.49 -4.03 2.09
N VAL A 154 -17.91 -5.09 2.62
CA VAL A 154 -18.58 -6.05 3.50
C VAL A 154 -18.28 -5.62 4.93
N TYR A 155 -19.30 -5.41 5.75
CA TYR A 155 -19.12 -4.97 7.13
C TYR A 155 -19.07 -6.15 8.09
N LYS A 156 -18.30 -6.02 9.18
CA LYS A 156 -18.27 -7.04 10.24
C LYS A 156 -19.61 -7.05 10.97
N LEU A 157 -20.14 -8.23 11.22
CA LEU A 157 -21.34 -8.42 12.04
C LEU A 157 -20.92 -8.75 13.48
N ASP A 158 -21.70 -8.29 14.45
CA ASP A 158 -21.57 -8.62 15.86
C ASP A 158 -22.14 -10.02 16.11
N SER A 159 -21.88 -10.58 17.29
CA SER A 159 -22.45 -11.81 17.83
C SER A 159 -23.99 -11.90 17.76
N LEU A 160 -24.68 -10.76 17.63
CA LEU A 160 -26.13 -10.63 17.46
C LEU A 160 -26.59 -10.38 16.01
N GLY A 161 -25.68 -10.43 15.02
CA GLY A 161 -25.97 -10.19 13.61
C GLY A 161 -26.13 -8.73 13.19
N ALA A 162 -25.87 -7.77 14.10
CA ALA A 162 -25.88 -6.34 13.80
C ALA A 162 -24.52 -5.88 13.25
N VAL A 163 -24.48 -4.87 12.38
CA VAL A 163 -23.21 -4.32 11.88
C VAL A 163 -22.38 -3.74 13.04
N LEU A 164 -21.16 -4.25 13.24
CA LEU A 164 -20.23 -3.74 14.23
C LEU A 164 -19.84 -2.31 13.87
N SER A 165 -20.25 -1.37 14.72
CA SER A 165 -19.94 0.04 14.59
C SER A 165 -18.94 0.44 15.67
N ARG A 166 -17.71 0.79 15.27
CA ARG A 166 -16.69 1.28 16.19
C ARG A 166 -16.66 2.80 16.12
N LYS A 167 -17.05 3.49 17.21
CA LYS A 167 -17.16 4.97 17.27
C LYS A 167 -18.02 5.55 16.13
N GLY A 168 -19.16 4.93 15.83
CA GLY A 168 -20.11 5.41 14.82
C GLY A 168 -19.69 5.20 13.37
N LYS A 169 -18.61 4.45 13.11
CA LYS A 169 -18.21 4.01 11.76
C LYS A 169 -18.28 2.50 11.65
N GLU A 170 -18.95 2.02 10.60
CA GLU A 170 -19.08 0.60 10.28
C GLU A 170 -17.71 0.00 9.99
N VAL A 171 -17.37 -1.11 10.67
CA VAL A 171 -16.07 -1.76 10.49
C VAL A 171 -16.12 -2.63 9.24
N VAL A 172 -15.41 -2.23 8.18
CA VAL A 172 -15.28 -3.01 6.96
C VAL A 172 -14.50 -4.29 7.27
N ALA A 173 -15.15 -5.45 7.10
CA ALA A 173 -14.57 -6.79 7.20
C ALA A 173 -13.74 -7.15 5.98
N GLY A 174 -14.12 -6.64 4.81
CA GLY A 174 -13.49 -6.94 3.53
C GLY A 174 -14.21 -6.26 2.37
N TYR A 175 -13.84 -6.62 1.15
CA TYR A 175 -14.46 -6.12 -0.07
C TYR A 175 -14.89 -7.28 -0.95
N ASN A 176 -16.09 -7.18 -1.53
CA ASN A 176 -16.53 -8.07 -2.60
C ASN A 176 -16.26 -7.38 -3.94
N TRP A 177 -15.33 -7.93 -4.72
CA TRP A 177 -15.02 -7.48 -6.07
C TRP A 177 -16.10 -7.98 -7.04
N HIS A 178 -16.62 -7.07 -7.86
CA HIS A 178 -17.59 -7.40 -8.89
C HIS A 178 -17.19 -6.72 -10.20
N LEU A 179 -17.76 -7.22 -11.29
CA LEU A 179 -17.61 -6.60 -12.60
C LEU A 179 -18.54 -5.38 -12.72
N PRO A 180 -18.11 -4.35 -13.46
CA PRO A 180 -18.95 -3.17 -13.70
C PRO A 180 -20.23 -3.51 -14.45
N GLU A 181 -21.34 -2.93 -14.01
CA GLU A 181 -22.56 -2.85 -14.81
C GLU A 181 -22.41 -1.76 -15.89
N LEU A 182 -23.07 -1.94 -17.05
CA LEU A 182 -22.99 -1.01 -18.17
C LEU A 182 -23.90 0.20 -17.95
N ASN A 183 -23.50 1.09 -17.05
CA ASN A 183 -24.25 2.30 -16.67
C ASN A 183 -23.42 3.57 -16.94
N VAL A 184 -24.07 4.75 -16.87
CA VAL A 184 -23.42 6.06 -17.05
C VAL A 184 -22.29 6.28 -16.03
N ASP A 185 -22.49 5.84 -14.78
CA ASP A 185 -21.45 5.94 -13.74
C ASP A 185 -20.20 5.12 -14.09
N THR A 186 -20.38 3.95 -14.70
CA THR A 186 -19.26 3.14 -15.19
C THR A 186 -18.53 3.86 -16.32
N LEU A 187 -19.25 4.50 -17.24
CA LEU A 187 -18.64 5.28 -18.31
C LEU A 187 -17.80 6.44 -17.74
N ILE A 188 -18.34 7.20 -16.77
CA ILE A 188 -17.61 8.27 -16.08
C ILE A 188 -16.37 7.72 -15.36
N ALA A 189 -16.50 6.60 -14.66
CA ALA A 189 -15.38 5.95 -13.98
C ALA A 189 -14.27 5.52 -14.96
N VAL A 190 -14.63 4.94 -16.11
CA VAL A 190 -13.67 4.56 -17.16
C VAL A 190 -12.99 5.80 -17.76
N LEU A 191 -13.72 6.88 -18.02
CA LEU A 191 -13.14 8.14 -18.48
C LEU A 191 -12.15 8.73 -17.47
N LEU A 192 -12.48 8.68 -16.18
CA LEU A 192 -11.56 9.12 -15.11
C LEU A 192 -10.32 8.21 -15.01
N MET A 193 -10.49 6.90 -15.18
CA MET A 193 -9.36 5.97 -15.23
C MET A 193 -8.44 6.27 -16.41
N ALA A 194 -9.01 6.52 -17.60
CA ALA A 194 -8.25 6.93 -18.78
C ALA A 194 -7.56 8.28 -18.55
N ALA A 195 -8.24 9.25 -17.93
CA ALA A 195 -7.66 10.55 -17.60
C ALA A 195 -6.45 10.41 -16.66
N GLY A 196 -6.56 9.60 -15.60
CA GLY A 196 -5.43 9.31 -14.71
C GLY A 196 -4.23 8.71 -15.48
N LEU A 197 -4.48 7.72 -16.32
CA LEU A 197 -3.43 7.13 -17.16
C LEU A 197 -2.77 8.16 -18.09
N ILE A 198 -3.58 8.98 -18.77
CA ILE A 198 -3.10 10.00 -19.70
C ILE A 198 -2.24 11.05 -18.98
N ILE A 199 -2.63 11.47 -17.77
CA ILE A 199 -1.86 12.44 -16.98
C ILE A 199 -0.44 11.94 -16.72
N VAL A 200 -0.28 10.70 -16.26
CA VAL A 200 1.05 10.13 -15.98
C VAL A 200 1.85 9.98 -17.28
N VAL A 201 1.22 9.51 -18.35
CA VAL A 201 1.89 9.40 -19.66
C VAL A 201 2.34 10.77 -20.19
N ALA A 202 1.52 11.80 -20.03
CA ALA A 202 1.86 13.16 -20.44
C ALA A 202 3.05 13.70 -19.64
N ILE A 203 3.02 13.54 -18.31
CA ILE A 203 4.13 13.93 -17.43
C ILE A 203 5.41 13.25 -17.88
N GLU A 204 5.39 11.93 -18.09
CA GLU A 204 6.61 11.21 -18.44
C GLU A 204 7.14 11.54 -19.83
N LYS A 205 6.26 11.81 -20.81
CA LYS A 205 6.70 12.31 -22.11
C LYS A 205 7.39 13.67 -21.99
N THR A 206 6.80 14.61 -21.24
CA THR A 206 7.41 15.94 -21.04
C THR A 206 8.70 15.91 -20.22
N ALA A 207 8.86 14.92 -19.34
CA ALA A 207 10.09 14.74 -18.56
C ALA A 207 11.25 14.19 -19.41
N VAL A 208 10.96 13.34 -20.41
CA VAL A 208 11.96 12.78 -21.34
C VAL A 208 12.44 13.81 -22.37
N GLU A 209 11.64 14.84 -22.65
CA GLU A 209 12.01 15.92 -23.58
C GLU A 209 12.89 17.02 -22.96
N ARG A 210 13.19 16.95 -21.65
CA ARG A 210 14.11 17.85 -20.93
C ARG A 210 15.47 17.20 -20.68
#